data_AF-A0A817UHA7-F1
#
_entry.id   AF-A0A817UHA7-F1
#
_cell.length_a   1.000
_cell.length_b   1.000
_cell.length_c   1.000
_cell.angle_alpha   90.00
_cell.angle_beta   90.00
_cell.angle_gamma   90.00
#
_symmetry.space_group_name_H-M   'P 1'
#
loop_
_entity.id
_entity.type
_entity.pdbx_description
1 polymer ?
#
loop_
_entity_poly.entity_id
_entity_poly.type
_entity_poly.pdbx_seq_one_letter_code
_entity_poly.pdbx_strand_id
1 'polypeptide(L)'
;MVDSLASFFCPIIRELIIDPAIDPDGNGYEKNVTEDCIRRSDTSPIARTPLSIDDLRSNRALKMAIDEYRQSVKLDIKSSPILTKVHSSEIKVSASQTNDFVHISIQPPKDEIRSSCDICCVVDTSGSMQAAAEIQNDKNEQYGLSQLDLVKHALKTIISSLQGQDRLSLVSYSDNANILLHLTKMDDEGKSKALSAIEHLSVSSPYQST
;
A
#
# COMPACT_ATOMS: atom_id res chain seq x y z
N MET A 1 -22.19 5.58 -24.33
CA MET A 1 -23.09 5.77 -23.18
C MET A 1 -22.52 4.85 -22.11
N VAL A 2 -21.74 5.39 -21.17
CA VAL A 2 -21.18 4.56 -20.09
C VAL A 2 -22.27 4.55 -19.04
N ASP A 3 -23.17 3.57 -19.12
CA ASP A 3 -24.17 3.38 -18.09
C ASP A 3 -23.42 3.19 -16.76
N SER A 4 -23.69 4.08 -15.82
CA SER A 4 -23.00 4.13 -14.54
C SER A 4 -23.25 2.83 -13.79
N LEU A 5 -22.24 1.95 -13.75
CA LEU A 5 -22.25 0.70 -13.02
C LEU A 5 -22.44 0.85 -11.50
N ALA A 6 -22.49 2.08 -10.99
CA ALA A 6 -22.72 2.38 -9.58
C ALA A 6 -23.98 1.70 -9.02
N SER A 7 -25.02 1.50 -9.85
CA SER A 7 -26.27 0.84 -9.43
C SER A 7 -26.12 -0.66 -9.12
N PHE A 8 -24.98 -1.28 -9.44
CA PHE A 8 -24.70 -2.68 -9.13
C PHE A 8 -23.97 -2.88 -7.80
N PHE A 9 -23.49 -1.79 -7.18
CA PHE A 9 -22.76 -1.85 -5.92
C PHE A 9 -23.68 -1.57 -4.74
N CYS A 10 -23.52 -2.35 -3.68
CA CYS A 10 -24.25 -2.13 -2.44
C CYS A 10 -23.73 -0.84 -1.77
N PRO A 11 -24.59 0.13 -1.45
CA PRO A 11 -24.14 1.39 -0.84
C PRO A 11 -23.51 1.22 0.55
N ILE A 12 -23.81 0.11 1.24
CA ILE A 12 -23.33 -0.18 2.61
C ILE A 12 -21.95 -0.82 2.58
N ILE A 13 -21.77 -1.93 1.86
CA ILE A 13 -20.50 -2.68 1.82
C ILE A 13 -19.58 -2.24 0.68
N ARG A 14 -20.08 -1.44 -0.28
CA ARG A 14 -19.35 -0.96 -1.47
C ARG A 14 -18.81 -2.08 -2.37
N GLU A 15 -19.41 -3.25 -2.28
CA GLU A 15 -19.12 -4.41 -3.12
C GLU A 15 -20.26 -4.66 -4.11
N LEU A 16 -19.98 -5.43 -5.17
CA LEU A 16 -20.97 -5.83 -6.16
C LEU A 16 -22.04 -6.71 -5.49
N ILE A 17 -23.32 -6.34 -5.64
CA ILE A 17 -24.42 -7.04 -5.00
C ILE A 17 -24.53 -8.48 -5.52
N ILE A 18 -24.70 -9.44 -4.61
CA ILE A 18 -24.86 -10.87 -4.91
C ILE A 18 -26.33 -11.27 -4.79
N ASP A 19 -26.99 -10.88 -3.69
CA ASP A 19 -28.41 -11.10 -3.49
C ASP A 19 -29.14 -9.77 -3.28
N PRO A 20 -29.63 -9.14 -4.36
CA PRO A 20 -30.19 -7.81 -4.27
C PRO A 20 -31.57 -7.78 -3.60
N ALA A 21 -31.68 -6.94 -2.57
CA ALA A 21 -32.93 -6.48 -1.99
C ALA A 21 -33.18 -5.01 -2.37
N ILE A 22 -34.45 -4.63 -2.48
CA ILE A 22 -34.87 -3.25 -2.73
C ILE A 22 -35.84 -2.80 -1.63
N ASP A 23 -35.65 -1.57 -1.16
CA ASP A 23 -36.58 -0.92 -0.24
C ASP A 23 -37.74 -0.24 -1.02
N PRO A 24 -38.81 0.21 -0.33
CA PRO A 24 -39.93 0.93 -0.98
C PRO A 24 -39.51 2.23 -1.67
N ASP A 25 -38.40 2.83 -1.26
CA ASP A 25 -37.83 4.06 -1.83
C ASP A 25 -37.03 3.78 -3.12
N GLY A 26 -36.86 2.51 -3.50
CA GLY A 26 -36.21 2.07 -4.73
C GLY A 26 -34.69 1.88 -4.63
N ASN A 27 -34.12 1.94 -3.42
CA ASN A 27 -32.69 1.74 -3.21
C ASN A 27 -32.35 0.24 -3.18
N GLY A 28 -31.35 -0.15 -3.95
CA GLY A 28 -30.86 -1.52 -4.02
C GLY A 28 -29.71 -1.79 -3.05
N TYR A 29 -29.74 -2.93 -2.37
CA TYR A 29 -28.73 -3.33 -1.40
C TYR A 29 -28.44 -4.83 -1.46
N GLU A 30 -27.38 -5.24 -0.79
CA GLU A 30 -27.18 -6.64 -0.41
C GLU A 30 -28.19 -7.03 0.69
N LYS A 31 -28.95 -8.11 0.47
CA LYS A 31 -30.09 -8.49 1.30
C LYS A 31 -29.69 -8.72 2.76
N ASN A 32 -28.71 -9.59 3.00
CA ASN A 32 -28.29 -9.95 4.36
C ASN A 32 -27.77 -8.74 5.14
N VAL A 33 -27.02 -7.86 4.47
CA VAL A 33 -26.45 -6.65 5.08
C VAL A 33 -27.56 -5.70 5.52
N THR A 34 -28.57 -5.52 4.68
CA THR A 34 -29.66 -4.57 4.94
C THR A 34 -30.59 -5.09 6.02
N GLU A 35 -30.90 -6.40 6.01
CA GLU A 35 -31.64 -7.03 7.11
C GLU A 35 -30.92 -6.84 8.45
N ASP A 36 -29.59 -7.02 8.50
CA ASP A 36 -28.81 -6.81 9.72
C ASP A 36 -28.74 -5.35 10.15
N CYS A 37 -28.68 -4.40 9.21
CA CYS A 37 -28.73 -2.98 9.52
C CYS A 37 -30.09 -2.57 10.10
N ILE A 38 -31.18 -3.07 9.53
CA ILE A 38 -32.54 -2.81 10.01
C ILE A 38 -32.70 -3.39 11.43
N ARG A 39 -32.28 -4.64 11.68
CA ARG A 39 -32.34 -5.26 13.03
C ARG A 39 -31.64 -4.44 14.12
N ARG A 40 -30.67 -3.60 13.77
CA ARG A 40 -29.88 -2.80 14.72
C ARG A 40 -30.43 -1.40 14.94
N SER A 41 -31.17 -0.84 13.98
CA SER A 41 -31.47 0.59 13.96
C SER A 41 -32.86 0.95 13.48
N ASP A 42 -33.66 -0.04 13.05
CA ASP A 42 -35.02 0.09 12.50
C ASP A 42 -35.15 1.18 11.42
N THR A 43 -34.06 1.46 10.68
CA THR A 43 -34.00 2.52 9.67
C THR A 43 -33.27 2.08 8.39
N SER A 44 -33.64 2.72 7.27
CA SER A 44 -32.97 2.61 5.98
C SER A 44 -31.51 3.06 6.11
N PRO A 45 -30.53 2.23 5.68
CA PRO A 45 -29.11 2.56 5.78
C PRO A 45 -28.67 3.82 5.03
N ILE A 46 -29.43 4.24 4.00
CA ILE A 46 -29.15 5.43 3.20
C ILE A 46 -30.02 6.60 3.62
N ALA A 47 -31.34 6.41 3.63
CA ALA A 47 -32.30 7.49 3.82
C ALA A 47 -32.54 7.82 5.30
N ARG A 48 -32.12 6.94 6.23
CA ARG A 48 -32.40 7.01 7.67
C ARG A 48 -33.89 7.14 7.98
N THR A 49 -34.74 6.70 7.06
CA THR A 49 -36.20 6.60 7.21
C THR A 49 -36.55 5.31 7.95
N PRO A 50 -37.64 5.26 8.74
CA PRO A 50 -38.09 4.02 9.35
C PRO A 50 -38.33 2.94 8.30
N LEU A 51 -37.74 1.75 8.48
CA LEU A 51 -37.82 0.65 7.52
C LEU A 51 -37.87 -0.67 8.27
N SER A 52 -38.85 -1.52 7.97
CA SER A 52 -38.95 -2.89 8.50
C SER A 52 -38.34 -3.90 7.52
N ILE A 53 -37.97 -5.07 8.03
CA ILE A 53 -37.50 -6.19 7.19
C ILE A 53 -38.60 -6.62 6.20
N ASP A 54 -39.86 -6.57 6.62
CA ASP A 54 -41.01 -6.97 5.78
C ASP A 54 -41.23 -6.02 4.59
N ASP A 55 -40.67 -4.80 4.66
CA ASP A 55 -40.73 -3.83 3.58
C ASP A 55 -39.71 -4.13 2.46
N LEU A 56 -38.69 -4.95 2.75
CA LEU A 56 -37.69 -5.35 1.77
C LEU A 56 -38.26 -6.39 0.80
N ARG A 57 -38.06 -6.12 -0.49
CA ARG A 57 -38.41 -7.06 -1.56
C ARG A 57 -37.17 -7.56 -2.26
N SER A 58 -37.16 -8.82 -2.65
CA SER A 58 -36.08 -9.36 -3.49
C SER A 58 -36.15 -8.72 -4.88
N ASN A 59 -35.04 -8.16 -5.36
CA ASN A 59 -34.98 -7.47 -6.64
C ASN A 59 -34.42 -8.39 -7.73
N ARG A 60 -35.30 -9.22 -8.30
CA ARG A 60 -34.94 -10.16 -9.36
C ARG A 60 -34.39 -9.47 -10.62
N ALA A 61 -34.90 -8.29 -10.96
CA ALA A 61 -34.45 -7.55 -12.14
C ALA A 61 -32.99 -7.10 -12.01
N LEU A 62 -32.62 -6.54 -10.85
CA LEU A 62 -31.24 -6.16 -10.55
C LEU A 62 -30.33 -7.39 -10.51
N LYS A 63 -30.82 -8.51 -9.97
CA LYS A 63 -30.08 -9.79 -9.96
C LYS A 63 -29.74 -10.25 -11.37
N MET A 64 -30.74 -10.25 -12.27
CA MET A 64 -30.54 -10.63 -13.67
C MET A 64 -29.56 -9.70 -14.40
N ALA A 65 -29.66 -8.39 -14.19
CA ALA A 65 -28.75 -7.42 -14.81
C ALA A 65 -27.29 -7.59 -14.34
N ILE A 66 -27.08 -7.83 -13.03
CA ILE A 66 -25.75 -8.07 -12.47
C ILE A 66 -25.18 -9.41 -12.98
N ASP A 67 -26.00 -10.45 -13.06
CA ASP A 67 -25.57 -11.76 -13.54
C ASP A 67 -25.21 -11.72 -15.04
N GLU A 68 -25.98 -11.00 -15.85
CA GLU A 68 -25.67 -10.76 -17.26
C GLU A 68 -24.35 -10.00 -17.42
N TYR A 69 -24.14 -8.94 -16.63
CA TYR A 69 -22.87 -8.22 -16.59
C TYR A 69 -21.68 -9.11 -16.17
N ARG A 70 -21.86 -9.94 -15.14
CA ARG A 70 -20.83 -10.91 -14.73
C ARG A 70 -20.50 -11.88 -15.86
N GLN A 71 -21.49 -12.26 -16.65
CA GLN A 71 -21.31 -13.18 -17.77
C GLN A 71 -20.62 -12.51 -18.95
N SER A 72 -20.92 -11.24 -19.25
CA SER A 72 -20.22 -10.47 -20.29
C SER A 72 -18.75 -10.27 -19.94
N VAL A 73 -18.44 -9.89 -18.69
CA VAL A 73 -17.05 -9.76 -18.22
C VAL A 73 -16.30 -11.09 -18.27
N LYS A 74 -16.94 -12.21 -17.91
CA LYS A 74 -16.32 -13.55 -18.03
C LYS A 74 -16.02 -13.94 -19.48
N LEU A 75 -16.77 -13.44 -20.45
CA LEU A 75 -16.54 -13.67 -21.87
C LEU A 75 -15.45 -12.75 -22.42
N ASP A 76 -15.39 -11.49 -21.97
CA ASP A 76 -14.33 -10.55 -22.35
C ASP A 76 -12.94 -11.00 -21.86
N ILE A 77 -12.85 -11.64 -20.68
CA ILE A 77 -11.60 -12.24 -20.17
C ILE A 77 -11.09 -13.39 -21.08
N LYS A 78 -11.96 -13.99 -21.91
CA LYS A 78 -11.56 -15.02 -22.89
C LYS A 78 -11.14 -14.44 -24.24
N SER A 79 -11.42 -13.17 -24.53
CA SER A 79 -11.04 -12.53 -25.78
C SER A 79 -9.94 -11.49 -25.59
N SER A 80 -8.73 -11.93 -25.91
CA SER A 80 -7.51 -11.16 -26.16
C SER A 80 -6.62 -10.87 -24.94
N PRO A 81 -5.36 -11.34 -24.93
CA PRO A 81 -4.35 -10.82 -24.03
C PRO A 81 -4.00 -9.40 -24.49
N ILE A 82 -4.48 -8.38 -23.79
CA ILE A 82 -3.88 -7.04 -23.88
C ILE A 82 -2.59 -7.08 -23.07
N LEU A 83 -1.60 -7.77 -23.61
CA LEU A 83 -0.21 -7.62 -23.22
C LEU A 83 0.54 -7.22 -24.48
N THR A 84 0.45 -5.94 -24.82
CA THR A 84 1.43 -5.25 -25.66
C THR A 84 2.81 -5.64 -25.14
N LYS A 85 3.57 -6.41 -25.92
CA LYS A 85 4.98 -6.81 -25.72
C LYS A 85 5.66 -6.01 -24.60
N VAL A 86 5.45 -6.45 -23.36
CA VAL A 86 6.38 -6.18 -22.28
C VAL A 86 7.53 -7.14 -22.57
N HIS A 87 8.77 -6.70 -22.37
CA HIS A 87 9.93 -7.60 -22.31
C HIS A 87 9.69 -8.58 -21.14
N SER A 88 8.83 -9.57 -21.35
CA SER A 88 8.44 -10.55 -20.34
C SER A 88 9.49 -11.64 -20.39
N SER A 89 10.49 -11.49 -19.54
CA SER A 89 11.20 -12.66 -19.04
C SER A 89 10.14 -13.67 -18.55
N GLU A 90 10.27 -14.93 -18.97
CA GLU A 90 9.20 -15.95 -18.84
C GLU A 90 8.73 -16.09 -17.39
N ILE A 91 7.52 -15.61 -17.09
CA ILE A 91 6.86 -15.82 -15.80
C ILE A 91 6.43 -17.28 -15.74
N LYS A 92 6.92 -18.03 -14.75
CA LYS A 92 6.52 -19.44 -14.56
C LYS A 92 5.33 -19.48 -13.62
N VAL A 93 4.19 -19.94 -14.13
CA VAL A 93 2.98 -20.17 -13.33
C VAL A 93 2.80 -21.67 -13.12
N SER A 94 2.64 -22.10 -11.87
CA SER A 94 2.26 -23.47 -11.52
C SER A 94 0.97 -23.46 -10.73
N ALA A 95 0.10 -24.43 -10.99
CA ALA A 95 -1.16 -24.60 -10.28
C ALA A 95 -1.27 -26.04 -9.79
N SER A 96 -1.72 -26.21 -8.55
CA SER A 96 -1.99 -27.52 -7.96
C SER A 96 -3.30 -27.47 -7.18
N GLN A 97 -4.14 -28.49 -7.33
CA GLN A 97 -5.37 -28.63 -6.58
C GLN A 97 -5.21 -29.70 -5.50
N THR A 98 -5.59 -29.36 -4.28
CA THR A 98 -5.66 -30.31 -3.17
C THR A 98 -6.97 -30.07 -2.42
N ASN A 99 -7.84 -31.08 -2.35
CA ASN A 99 -9.22 -30.97 -1.87
C ASN A 99 -10.00 -29.88 -2.63
N ASP A 100 -10.68 -28.99 -1.90
CA ASP A 100 -11.48 -27.86 -2.42
C ASP A 100 -10.64 -26.59 -2.65
N PHE A 101 -9.31 -26.64 -2.52
CA PHE A 101 -8.43 -25.50 -2.70
C PHE A 101 -7.58 -25.62 -3.97
N VAL A 102 -7.42 -24.49 -4.65
CA VAL A 102 -6.49 -24.32 -5.78
C VAL A 102 -5.32 -23.46 -5.30
N HIS A 103 -4.12 -24.02 -5.30
CA HIS A 103 -2.88 -23.31 -5.04
C HIS A 103 -2.27 -22.86 -6.37
N ILE A 104 -2.14 -21.55 -6.53
CA ILE A 104 -1.49 -20.93 -7.69
C ILE A 104 -0.19 -20.32 -7.21
N SER A 105 0.93 -20.73 -7.80
CA SER A 105 2.25 -20.18 -7.56
C SER A 105 2.74 -19.47 -8.82
N ILE A 106 3.14 -18.21 -8.65
CA ILE A 106 3.70 -17.39 -9.71
C ILE A 106 5.15 -17.13 -9.33
N GLN A 107 6.07 -17.72 -10.09
CA GLN A 107 7.48 -17.47 -9.95
C GLN A 107 7.87 -16.33 -10.90
N PRO A 108 8.27 -15.16 -10.37
CA PRO A 108 8.79 -14.10 -11.23
C PRO A 108 10.04 -14.61 -11.95
N PRO A 109 10.31 -14.12 -13.17
CA PRO A 109 11.54 -14.43 -13.86
C PRO A 109 12.73 -14.13 -12.97
N LYS A 110 13.73 -15.01 -12.99
CA LYS A 110 15.00 -14.75 -12.31
C LYS A 110 15.75 -13.71 -13.14
N ASP A 111 15.65 -12.44 -12.77
CA ASP A 111 16.60 -11.45 -13.24
C ASP A 111 17.98 -11.85 -12.69
N GLU A 112 18.88 -12.31 -13.56
CA GLU A 112 20.23 -12.73 -13.17
C GLU A 112 21.06 -11.53 -12.67
N ILE A 113 20.69 -10.32 -13.08
CA ILE A 113 21.38 -9.09 -12.75
C ILE A 113 20.36 -8.08 -12.23
N ARG A 114 20.53 -7.68 -10.98
CA ARG A 114 19.77 -6.57 -10.39
C ARG A 114 20.08 -5.28 -11.16
N SER A 115 19.05 -4.52 -11.52
CA SER A 115 19.22 -3.18 -12.10
C SER A 115 19.85 -2.23 -11.07
N SER A 116 20.83 -1.43 -11.49
CA SER A 116 21.42 -0.39 -10.64
C SER A 116 20.38 0.63 -10.20
N CYS A 117 20.49 1.16 -8.98
CA CYS A 117 19.63 2.24 -8.50
C CYS A 117 20.43 3.47 -8.01
N ASP A 118 19.75 4.61 -8.00
CA ASP A 118 20.21 5.85 -7.38
C ASP A 118 19.34 6.16 -6.16
N ILE A 119 19.96 6.41 -5.01
CA ILE A 119 19.26 6.70 -3.75
C ILE A 119 19.72 8.07 -3.23
N CYS A 120 18.78 8.96 -2.94
CA CYS A 120 19.07 10.21 -2.24
C CYS A 120 18.51 10.12 -0.81
N CYS A 121 19.40 10.02 0.18
CA CYS A 121 19.03 10.05 1.58
C CYS A 121 18.98 11.49 2.07
N VAL A 122 17.78 11.99 2.39
CA VAL A 122 17.58 13.30 3.02
C VAL A 122 17.30 13.07 4.50
N VAL A 123 18.15 13.61 5.37
CA VAL A 123 18.17 13.32 6.80
C VAL A 123 17.84 14.59 7.58
N ASP A 124 16.81 14.53 8.41
CA ASP A 124 16.51 15.58 9.37
C ASP A 124 17.62 15.61 10.46
N THR A 125 18.17 16.80 10.69
CA THR A 125 19.18 17.09 11.72
C THR A 125 18.71 18.19 12.68
N SER A 126 17.40 18.40 12.79
CA SER A 126 16.79 19.35 13.72
C SER A 126 16.89 18.90 15.19
N GLY A 127 16.64 19.84 16.11
CA GLY A 127 16.70 19.63 17.55
C GLY A 127 15.95 18.39 18.06
N SER A 128 14.78 18.09 17.48
CA SER A 128 13.96 16.94 17.87
C SER A 128 14.63 15.60 17.63
N MET A 129 15.60 15.53 16.72
CA MET A 129 16.31 14.29 16.41
C MET A 129 17.26 13.85 17.53
N GLN A 130 17.48 14.68 18.56
CA GLN A 130 18.19 14.29 19.79
C GLN A 130 17.29 13.58 20.81
N ALA A 131 15.97 13.55 20.60
CA ALA A 131 15.05 12.87 21.51
C ALA A 131 15.38 11.39 21.59
N ALA A 132 15.18 10.80 22.77
CA ALA A 132 15.37 9.37 22.98
C ALA A 132 14.43 8.58 22.06
N ALA A 133 14.93 7.52 21.44
CA ALA A 133 14.10 6.59 20.68
C ALA A 133 13.28 5.74 21.68
N GLU A 134 11.97 5.96 21.71
CA GLU A 134 11.04 5.20 22.55
C GLU A 134 10.60 3.92 21.83
N ILE A 135 10.61 2.79 22.54
CA ILE A 135 10.05 1.52 22.05
C ILE A 135 8.70 1.33 22.75
N GLN A 136 7.63 1.10 21.98
CA GLN A 136 6.34 0.72 22.53
C GLN A 136 6.37 -0.75 22.97
N ASN A 137 6.96 -1.04 24.12
CA ASN A 137 6.81 -2.30 24.82
C ASN A 137 6.25 -2.03 26.23
N ASP A 138 5.45 -2.95 26.79
CA ASP A 138 4.85 -2.85 28.14
C ASP A 138 5.87 -2.66 29.29
N LYS A 139 7.17 -2.73 28.98
CA LYS A 139 8.27 -2.34 29.85
C LYS A 139 9.00 -1.18 29.18
N ASN A 140 8.88 0.02 29.74
CA ASN A 140 9.59 1.24 29.34
C ASN A 140 11.12 1.07 29.49
N GLU A 141 11.75 0.28 28.61
CA GLU A 141 13.20 0.15 28.54
C GLU A 141 13.74 1.21 27.58
N GLN A 142 14.48 2.17 28.12
CA GLN A 142 15.19 3.17 27.35
C GLN A 142 16.59 2.63 27.01
N TYR A 143 16.86 2.38 25.71
CA TYR A 143 18.18 1.94 25.25
C TYR A 143 19.24 3.05 25.22
N GLY A 144 18.88 4.29 25.56
CA GLY A 144 19.81 5.44 25.59
C GLY A 144 20.27 5.92 24.21
N LEU A 145 19.58 5.52 23.12
CA LEU A 145 19.85 5.96 21.76
C LEU A 145 18.97 7.15 21.38
N SER A 146 19.52 8.12 20.64
CA SER A 146 18.72 9.19 20.03
C SER A 146 18.05 8.72 18.74
N GLN A 147 17.02 9.45 18.29
CA GLN A 147 16.44 9.24 16.96
C GLN A 147 17.49 9.37 15.85
N LEU A 148 18.43 10.30 15.97
CA LEU A 148 19.52 10.45 15.00
C LEU A 148 20.45 9.23 14.98
N ASP A 149 20.73 8.60 16.12
CA ASP A 149 21.57 7.38 16.17
C ASP A 149 20.89 6.22 15.45
N LEU A 150 19.56 6.09 15.61
CA LEU A 150 18.77 5.11 14.87
C LEU A 150 18.82 5.35 13.36
N VAL A 151 18.71 6.62 12.94
CA VAL A 151 18.82 7.01 11.52
C VAL A 151 20.22 6.73 10.98
N LYS A 152 21.29 7.10 11.71
CA LYS A 152 22.67 6.77 11.34
C LYS A 152 22.86 5.27 11.15
N HIS A 153 22.31 4.46 12.04
CA HIS A 153 22.37 3.00 11.94
C HIS A 153 21.63 2.49 10.71
N ALA A 154 20.41 2.98 10.45
CA ALA A 154 19.65 2.62 9.25
C ALA A 154 20.40 2.99 7.95
N LEU A 155 21.03 4.16 7.90
CA LEU A 155 21.82 4.59 6.75
C LEU A 155 23.04 3.68 6.52
N LYS A 156 23.74 3.25 7.58
CA LYS A 156 24.84 2.27 7.47
C LYS A 156 24.35 0.94 6.90
N THR A 157 23.15 0.50 7.28
CA THR A 157 22.52 -0.70 6.73
C THR A 157 22.19 -0.53 5.25
N ILE A 158 21.62 0.61 4.85
CA ILE A 158 21.36 0.93 3.43
C ILE A 158 22.66 0.83 2.62
N ILE A 159 23.71 1.56 3.02
CA ILE A 159 25.01 1.54 2.34
C ILE A 159 25.58 0.13 2.23
N SER A 160 25.44 -0.67 3.29
CA SER A 160 25.94 -2.05 3.30
C SER A 160 25.17 -2.95 2.33
N SER A 161 23.86 -2.72 2.15
CA SER A 161 23.00 -3.48 1.24
C SER A 161 23.20 -3.17 -0.24
N LEU A 162 23.76 -1.99 -0.57
CA LEU A 162 23.98 -1.55 -1.93
C LEU A 162 25.17 -2.25 -2.59
N GLN A 163 25.11 -2.39 -3.91
CA GLN A 163 26.14 -2.98 -4.75
C GLN A 163 27.01 -1.89 -5.40
N GLY A 164 28.20 -2.24 -5.92
CA GLY A 164 29.13 -1.28 -6.53
C GLY A 164 28.58 -0.48 -7.72
N GLN A 165 27.52 -0.98 -8.35
CA GLN A 165 26.81 -0.33 -9.45
C GLN A 165 25.74 0.66 -9.00
N ASP A 166 25.33 0.63 -7.73
CA ASP A 166 24.37 1.57 -7.17
C ASP A 166 25.04 2.89 -6.82
N ARG A 167 24.27 3.97 -6.77
CA ARG A 167 24.74 5.29 -6.34
C ARG A 167 23.92 5.81 -5.17
N LEU A 168 24.58 6.48 -4.25
CA LEU A 168 23.93 7.12 -3.10
C LEU A 168 24.42 8.57 -2.93
N SER A 169 23.50 9.48 -2.65
CA SER A 169 23.77 10.83 -2.15
C SER A 169 23.20 11.01 -0.75
N LEU A 170 23.82 11.88 0.04
CA LEU A 170 23.41 12.18 1.41
C LEU A 170 23.26 13.69 1.59
N VAL A 171 22.09 14.10 2.06
CA VAL A 171 21.74 15.50 2.34
C VAL A 171 21.25 15.57 3.78
N SER A 172 21.80 16.48 4.58
CA SER A 172 21.19 16.84 5.87
C SER A 172 20.30 18.06 5.71
N TYR A 173 19.31 18.17 6.57
CA TYR A 173 18.38 19.28 6.56
C TYR A 173 17.96 19.67 7.98
N SER A 174 18.00 20.96 8.28
CA SER A 174 17.28 21.57 9.41
C SER A 174 16.62 22.87 8.94
N ASP A 175 17.19 24.04 9.25
CA ASP A 175 16.75 25.31 8.66
C ASP A 175 17.26 25.46 7.21
N ASN A 176 18.37 24.80 6.91
CA ASN A 176 19.00 24.78 5.58
C ASN A 176 19.34 23.34 5.20
N ALA A 177 19.33 23.05 3.90
CA ALA A 177 19.78 21.78 3.34
C ALA A 177 21.27 21.84 2.99
N ASN A 178 22.03 20.82 3.38
CA ASN A 178 23.45 20.70 3.06
C ASN A 178 23.73 19.34 2.41
N ILE A 179 24.47 19.33 1.30
CA ILE A 179 24.89 18.09 0.65
C ILE A 179 26.15 17.57 1.35
N LEU A 180 26.04 16.46 2.09
CA LEU A 180 27.18 15.79 2.73
C LEU A 180 27.93 14.87 1.77
N LEU A 181 27.20 14.25 0.85
CA LEU A 181 27.77 13.37 -0.16
C LEU A 181 27.02 13.55 -1.47
N HIS A 182 27.75 13.92 -2.52
CA HIS A 182 27.22 13.92 -3.89
C HIS A 182 26.92 12.49 -4.35
N LEU A 183 26.12 12.33 -5.39
CA LEU A 183 25.75 11.01 -5.93
C LEU A 183 27.00 10.18 -6.28
N THR A 184 27.33 9.22 -5.43
CA THR A 184 28.60 8.46 -5.47
C THR A 184 28.30 6.98 -5.64
N LYS A 185 29.09 6.26 -6.44
CA LYS A 185 28.95 4.80 -6.58
C LYS A 185 29.26 4.10 -5.27
N MET A 186 28.51 3.07 -4.91
CA MET A 186 28.69 2.30 -3.67
C MET A 186 29.68 1.15 -3.86
N ASP A 187 30.82 1.42 -4.51
CA ASP A 187 32.00 0.55 -4.46
C ASP A 187 32.70 0.68 -3.09
N ASP A 188 33.78 -0.06 -2.86
CA ASP A 188 34.42 -0.09 -1.54
C ASP A 188 34.89 1.30 -1.07
N GLU A 189 35.40 2.12 -2.00
CA GLU A 189 35.83 3.49 -1.71
C GLU A 189 34.63 4.41 -1.44
N GLY A 190 33.59 4.34 -2.27
CA GLY A 190 32.38 5.13 -2.12
C GLY A 190 31.58 4.77 -0.87
N LYS A 191 31.54 3.49 -0.48
CA LYS A 191 30.98 3.03 0.80
C LYS A 191 31.77 3.63 1.97
N SER A 192 33.10 3.61 1.91
CA SER A 192 33.94 4.24 2.95
C SER A 192 33.67 5.74 3.08
N LYS A 193 33.58 6.47 1.96
CA LYS A 193 33.21 7.89 1.92
C LYS A 193 31.82 8.15 2.51
N ALA A 194 30.84 7.32 2.14
CA ALA A 194 29.48 7.44 2.65
C ALA A 194 29.38 7.17 4.15
N LEU A 195 30.09 6.16 4.66
CA LEU A 195 30.19 5.89 6.09
C LEU A 195 30.83 7.05 6.85
N SER A 196 31.92 7.64 6.33
CA SER A 196 32.53 8.82 6.93
C SER A 196 31.58 10.03 6.94
N ALA A 197 30.79 10.23 5.87
CA ALA A 197 29.81 11.30 5.79
C ALA A 197 28.68 11.16 6.84
N ILE A 198 28.27 9.93 7.16
CA ILE A 198 27.26 9.67 8.21
C ILE A 198 27.78 10.05 9.60
N GLU A 199 29.06 9.82 9.88
CA GLU A 199 29.64 10.19 11.18
C GLU A 199 29.62 11.70 11.42
N HIS A 200 29.68 12.49 10.34
CA HIS A 200 29.56 13.95 10.40
C HIS A 200 28.12 14.47 10.59
N LEU A 201 27.10 13.61 10.55
CA LEU A 201 25.74 14.03 10.89
C LEU A 201 25.67 14.35 12.38
N SER A 202 25.35 15.60 12.68
CA SER A 202 25.09 16.09 14.02
C SER A 202 23.84 16.97 13.99
N VAL A 203 23.18 17.10 15.14
CA VAL A 203 22.03 17.99 15.25
C VAL A 203 22.52 19.43 15.25
N SER A 204 21.87 20.29 14.45
CA SER A 204 22.17 21.72 14.44
C SER A 204 21.79 22.33 15.79
N SER A 205 22.77 22.82 16.54
CA SER A 205 22.54 23.50 17.82
C SER A 205 21.85 24.85 17.58
N PRO A 206 20.75 25.18 18.28
CA PRO A 206 20.06 26.46 18.12
C PRO A 206 20.80 27.66 18.74
N TYR A 207 22.02 27.49 19.25
CA TYR A 207 22.80 28.57 19.87
C TYR A 207 24.20 28.70 19.27
N GLN A 208 24.28 29.28 18.07
CA GLN A 208 25.44 30.06 17.64
C GLN A 208 24.95 31.31 16.90
N SER A 209 24.45 32.27 17.66
CA SER A 209 24.35 33.66 17.21
C SER A 209 25.40 34.46 17.98
N THR A 210 26.45 34.88 17.27
CA THR A 210 27.37 35.95 17.68
C THR A 210 26.63 37.28 17.80
#